data_AF-A0A2K3LRZ1-F1
#
_entry.id   AF-A0A2K3LRZ1-F1
#
_cell.length_a   1.000
_cell.length_b   1.000
_cell.length_c   1.000
_cell.angle_alpha   90.00
_cell.angle_beta   90.00
_cell.angle_gamma   90.00
#
_symmetry.space_group_name_H-M   'P 1'
#
loop_
_entity.id
_entity.type
_entity.pdbx_description
1 polymer ?
#
loop_
_entity_poly.entity_id
_entity_poly.type
_entity_poly.pdbx_seq_one_letter_code
_entity_poly.pdbx_strand_id
1 'polypeptide(L)'
;MQEIVKAEEKKIGMTEAWLRKHRPVYQAATKHPFIRTIRDGTVQSHSFKTWLAQDYLFVREFVPFVASVLIKACKESDDNGDVEVILGGMASLKDEISWFKREANKWGISLSEVIPQNANKNYC
;
A
#
# COMPACT_ATOMS: atom_id res chain seq x y z
N MET A 1 2.57 42.87 16.52
CA MET A 1 3.34 41.62 16.74
C MET A 1 2.46 40.40 17.04
N GLN A 2 1.19 40.55 17.47
CA GLN A 2 0.22 39.45 17.57
C GLN A 2 -0.53 39.17 16.25
N GLU A 3 -0.60 40.13 15.32
CA GLU A 3 -1.32 39.96 14.04
C GLU A 3 -0.53 39.21 12.97
N ILE A 4 0.80 39.19 13.04
CA ILE A 4 1.66 38.45 12.08
C ILE A 4 1.66 36.94 12.38
N VAL A 5 1.42 36.54 13.64
CA VAL A 5 1.32 35.12 14.04
C VAL A 5 0.00 34.48 13.56
N LYS A 6 -1.00 35.29 13.21
CA LYS A 6 -2.32 34.83 12.74
C LYS A 6 -2.39 34.60 11.21
N ALA A 7 -1.34 34.98 10.47
CA ALA A 7 -1.37 35.08 9.00
C ALA A 7 -0.76 33.88 8.25
N GLU A 8 -0.26 32.84 8.95
CA GLU A 8 0.26 31.62 8.30
C GLU A 8 -0.29 30.32 8.94
N GLU A 9 -1.56 30.33 9.38
CA GLU A 9 -2.28 29.05 9.50
C GLU A 9 -2.57 28.54 8.08
N LYS A 10 -1.57 27.94 7.45
CA LYS A 10 -1.73 27.14 6.24
C LYS A 10 -2.82 26.12 6.54
N LYS A 11 -4.02 26.36 5.99
CA LYS A 11 -5.23 25.57 6.26
C LYS A 11 -4.85 24.11 6.08
N ILE A 12 -4.87 23.35 7.17
CA ILE A 12 -4.40 21.97 7.19
C ILE A 12 -5.22 21.20 6.15
N GLY A 13 -4.54 20.55 5.20
CA GLY A 13 -5.22 19.72 4.18
C GLY A 13 -6.02 18.60 4.84
N MET A 14 -7.10 18.15 4.19
CA MET A 14 -8.01 17.14 4.75
C MET A 14 -7.27 15.85 5.16
N THR A 15 -6.34 15.38 4.32
CA THR A 15 -5.51 14.20 4.63
C THR A 15 -4.70 14.37 5.91
N GLU A 16 -4.05 15.53 6.10
CA GLU A 16 -3.28 15.82 7.31
C GLU A 16 -4.19 15.93 8.54
N ALA A 17 -5.39 16.50 8.39
CA ALA A 17 -6.37 16.54 9.46
C ALA A 17 -6.80 15.12 9.90
N TRP A 18 -7.03 14.22 8.95
CA TRP A 18 -7.39 12.83 9.24
C TRP A 18 -6.21 12.03 9.82
N LEU A 19 -4.99 12.22 9.32
CA LEU A 19 -3.79 11.59 9.88
C LEU A 19 -3.56 12.01 11.34
N ARG A 20 -3.81 13.29 11.67
CA ARG A 20 -3.76 13.76 13.07
C ARG A 20 -4.86 13.12 13.92
N LYS A 21 -6.09 13.10 13.41
CA LYS A 21 -7.25 12.55 14.13
C LYS A 21 -7.10 11.06 14.42
N HIS A 22 -6.60 10.28 13.47
CA HIS A 22 -6.47 8.82 13.57
C HIS A 22 -5.04 8.35 13.84
N ARG A 23 -4.20 9.24 14.42
CA ARG A 23 -2.78 9.00 14.67
C ARG A 23 -2.47 7.65 15.35
N PRO A 24 -3.21 7.18 16.38
CA PRO A 24 -2.90 5.90 17.01
C PRO A 24 -3.01 4.70 16.05
N VAL A 25 -4.09 4.64 15.25
CA VAL A 25 -4.29 3.57 14.27
C VAL A 25 -3.28 3.67 13.14
N TYR A 26 -3.00 4.88 12.65
CA TYR A 26 -1.97 5.11 11.65
C TYR A 26 -0.58 4.65 12.13
N GLN A 27 -0.22 4.94 13.39
CA GLN A 27 1.03 4.47 13.98
C GLN A 27 1.05 2.95 14.15
N ALA A 28 -0.07 2.33 14.54
CA ALA A 28 -0.16 0.87 14.63
C ALA A 28 0.06 0.19 13.27
N ALA A 29 -0.51 0.75 12.19
CA ALA A 29 -0.34 0.25 10.83
C ALA A 29 1.09 0.45 10.29
N THR A 30 1.72 1.61 10.56
CA THR A 30 3.03 1.99 9.99
C THR A 30 4.24 1.64 10.85
N LYS A 31 4.04 1.30 12.13
CA LYS A 31 5.10 0.91 13.07
C LYS A 31 4.82 -0.44 13.73
N HIS A 32 4.06 -1.29 13.05
CA HIS A 32 3.70 -2.64 13.48
C HIS A 32 4.95 -3.46 13.85
N PRO A 33 4.89 -4.37 14.84
CA PRO A 33 6.04 -5.21 15.21
C PRO A 33 6.73 -5.92 14.04
N PHE A 34 5.97 -6.39 13.05
CA PHE A 34 6.53 -6.99 11.82
C PHE A 34 7.44 -6.02 11.04
N ILE A 35 7.07 -4.75 10.91
CA ILE A 35 7.91 -3.74 10.24
C ILE A 35 9.19 -3.49 11.05
N ARG A 36 9.10 -3.50 12.38
CA ARG A 36 10.27 -3.32 13.26
C ARG A 36 11.24 -4.49 13.16
N THR A 37 10.74 -5.73 13.08
CA THR A 37 11.62 -6.89 12.92
C THR A 37 12.34 -6.89 11.57
N ILE A 38 11.73 -6.37 10.50
CA ILE A 38 12.40 -6.13 9.22
C ILE A 38 13.51 -5.09 9.39
N ARG A 39 13.19 -3.92 9.97
CA ARG A 39 14.16 -2.83 10.20
C ARG A 39 15.38 -3.31 11.00
N ASP A 40 15.13 -4.10 12.03
CA ASP A 40 16.17 -4.57 12.95
C ASP A 40 16.90 -5.83 12.42
N GLY A 41 16.50 -6.37 11.26
CA GLY A 41 17.10 -7.58 10.68
C GLY A 41 16.79 -8.86 11.45
N THR A 42 15.79 -8.83 12.33
CA THR A 42 15.41 -9.94 13.24
C THR A 42 14.17 -10.71 12.76
N VAL A 43 13.65 -10.37 11.58
CA VAL A 43 12.48 -11.04 10.99
C VAL A 43 12.74 -12.54 10.80
N GLN A 44 11.84 -13.37 11.29
CA GLN A 44 11.93 -14.82 11.11
C GLN A 44 11.60 -15.20 9.67
N SER A 45 12.32 -16.18 9.14
CA SER A 45 12.11 -16.67 7.76
C SER A 45 10.66 -17.09 7.50
N HIS A 46 10.02 -17.78 8.44
CA HIS A 46 8.60 -18.17 8.29
C HIS A 46 7.68 -16.94 8.17
N SER A 47 7.84 -15.93 9.02
CA SER A 47 7.05 -14.70 8.96
C SER A 47 7.24 -13.95 7.64
N PHE A 48 8.48 -13.89 7.14
CA PHE A 48 8.76 -13.31 5.84
C PHE A 48 8.09 -14.08 4.69
N LYS A 49 8.18 -15.41 4.68
CA LYS A 49 7.52 -16.26 3.68
C LYS A 49 6.00 -16.10 3.72
N THR A 50 5.40 -16.02 4.91
CA THR A 50 3.97 -15.76 5.06
C THR A 50 3.58 -14.41 4.47
N TRP A 51 4.34 -13.35 4.77
CA TRP A 51 4.11 -12.04 4.16
C TRP A 51 4.23 -12.12 2.64
N LEU A 52 5.32 -12.65 2.10
CA LEU A 52 5.56 -12.73 0.65
C LEU A 52 4.43 -13.47 -0.08
N ALA A 53 3.94 -14.57 0.50
CA ALA A 53 2.86 -15.37 -0.06
C ALA A 53 1.51 -14.64 -0.01
N GLN A 54 1.16 -14.02 1.12
CA GLN A 54 -0.12 -13.33 1.29
C GLN A 54 -0.17 -12.02 0.51
N ASP A 55 0.94 -11.26 0.50
CA ASP A 55 1.03 -9.97 -0.18
C ASP A 55 0.98 -10.15 -1.71
N TYR A 56 1.49 -11.27 -2.24
CA TYR A 56 1.27 -11.62 -3.65
C TYR A 56 -0.22 -11.75 -4.01
N LEU A 57 -1.03 -12.40 -3.16
CA LEU A 57 -2.47 -12.50 -3.39
C LEU A 57 -3.13 -11.12 -3.33
N PHE A 58 -2.73 -10.29 -2.36
CA PHE A 58 -3.22 -8.93 -2.24
C PHE A 58 -2.90 -8.09 -3.49
N VAL A 59 -1.65 -8.10 -3.97
CA VAL A 59 -1.25 -7.33 -5.16
C VAL A 59 -2.02 -7.77 -6.40
N ARG A 60 -2.33 -9.07 -6.53
CA ARG A 60 -3.17 -9.55 -7.65
C ARG A 60 -4.59 -8.98 -7.63
N GLU A 61 -5.20 -8.84 -6.46
CA GLU A 61 -6.52 -8.22 -6.29
C GLU A 61 -6.43 -6.67 -6.31
N PHE A 62 -5.27 -6.11 -5.98
CA PHE A 62 -5.02 -4.68 -6.08
C PHE A 62 -4.97 -4.19 -7.53
N VAL A 63 -4.51 -5.01 -8.48
CA VAL A 63 -4.49 -4.67 -9.92
C VAL A 63 -5.87 -4.26 -10.45
N PRO A 64 -6.95 -5.08 -10.34
CA PRO A 64 -8.27 -4.68 -10.82
C PRO A 64 -8.84 -3.48 -10.05
N PHE A 65 -8.51 -3.32 -8.77
CA PHE A 65 -8.87 -2.12 -8.02
C PHE A 65 -8.24 -0.86 -8.64
N VAL A 66 -6.93 -0.83 -8.87
CA VAL A 66 -6.25 0.32 -9.50
C VAL A 66 -6.76 0.55 -10.93
N ALA A 67 -7.03 -0.51 -11.69
CA ALA A 67 -7.65 -0.39 -13.01
C ALA A 67 -9.03 0.29 -12.95
N SER A 68 -9.84 -0.01 -11.93
CA SER A 68 -11.13 0.66 -11.72
C SER A 68 -10.96 2.15 -11.39
N VAL A 69 -9.91 2.51 -10.63
CA VAL A 69 -9.56 3.91 -10.31
C VAL A 69 -9.11 4.63 -11.58
N LEU A 70 -8.30 3.99 -12.42
CA LEU A 70 -7.89 4.55 -13.71
C LEU A 70 -9.10 4.87 -14.59
N ILE A 71 -10.06 3.95 -14.69
CA ILE A 71 -11.30 4.17 -15.46
C ILE A 71 -12.07 5.38 -14.93
N LYS A 72 -12.15 5.54 -13.60
CA LYS A 72 -12.78 6.72 -12.98
C LYS A 72 -12.01 8.00 -13.26
N ALA A 73 -10.69 7.99 -13.12
CA ALA A 73 -9.85 9.14 -13.44
C ALA A 73 -10.06 9.61 -14.89
N CYS A 74 -10.11 8.67 -15.86
CA CYS A 74 -10.35 8.99 -17.26
C CYS A 74 -11.74 9.61 -17.55
N LYS A 75 -12.74 9.37 -16.69
CA LYS A 75 -14.14 9.77 -16.93
C LYS A 75 -14.58 10.95 -16.07
N GLU A 76 -14.02 11.08 -14.88
CA GLU A 76 -14.57 11.91 -13.81
C GLU A 76 -13.54 12.90 -13.24
N SER A 77 -12.25 12.78 -13.55
CA SER A 77 -11.26 13.74 -13.05
C SER A 77 -11.25 15.02 -13.88
N ASP A 78 -11.18 16.16 -13.19
CA ASP A 78 -10.96 17.48 -13.78
C ASP A 78 -9.46 17.76 -14.05
N ASP A 79 -8.56 16.92 -13.52
CA ASP A 79 -7.10 17.01 -13.72
C ASP A 79 -6.60 15.91 -14.66
N ASN A 80 -6.15 16.30 -15.85
CA ASN A 80 -5.59 15.37 -16.84
C ASN A 80 -4.35 14.61 -16.33
N GLY A 81 -3.63 15.15 -15.35
CA GLY A 81 -2.45 14.50 -14.75
C GLY A 81 -2.79 13.24 -13.94
N ASP A 82 -4.02 13.11 -13.44
CA ASP A 82 -4.44 11.96 -12.64
C ASP A 82 -4.36 10.65 -13.44
N VAL A 83 -4.74 10.70 -14.71
CA VAL A 83 -4.69 9.53 -15.60
C VAL A 83 -3.25 9.03 -15.74
N GLU A 84 -2.31 9.93 -15.97
CA GLU A 84 -0.89 9.60 -16.16
C GLU A 84 -0.28 9.03 -14.88
N VAL A 85 -0.60 9.62 -13.72
CA VAL A 85 -0.13 9.16 -12.40
C VAL A 85 -0.64 7.74 -12.11
N ILE A 86 -1.93 7.49 -12.27
CA ILE A 86 -2.52 6.18 -11.96
C ILE A 86 -2.06 5.13 -12.97
N LEU A 87 -1.96 5.49 -14.25
CA LEU A 87 -1.46 4.59 -15.30
C LEU A 87 0.00 4.17 -15.03
N GLY A 88 0.87 5.11 -14.62
CA GLY A 88 2.25 4.82 -14.23
C GLY A 88 2.34 3.87 -13.03
N GLY A 89 1.47 4.05 -12.03
CA GLY A 89 1.35 3.12 -10.90
C GLY A 89 0.94 1.72 -11.36
N MET A 90 -0.07 1.60 -12.22
CA MET A 90 -0.54 0.32 -12.74
C MET A 90 0.52 -0.41 -13.58
N ALA A 91 1.31 0.33 -14.37
CA ALA A 91 2.44 -0.24 -15.11
C ALA A 91 3.48 -0.87 -14.18
N SER A 92 3.74 -0.24 -13.03
CA SER A 92 4.68 -0.74 -12.01
C SER A 92 4.21 -2.06 -11.38
N LEU A 93 2.90 -2.28 -11.25
CA LEU A 93 2.34 -3.53 -10.70
C LEU A 93 2.70 -4.77 -11.52
N LYS A 94 2.91 -4.62 -12.84
CA LYS A 94 3.37 -5.72 -13.70
C LYS A 94 4.77 -6.19 -13.29
N ASP A 95 5.68 -5.25 -13.06
CA ASP A 95 7.05 -5.53 -12.67
C ASP A 95 7.11 -6.06 -11.24
N GLU A 96 6.24 -5.55 -10.35
CA GLU A 96 6.05 -6.04 -8.99
C GLU A 96 5.57 -7.50 -8.96
N ILE A 97 4.52 -7.86 -9.72
CA ILE A 97 4.05 -9.26 -9.84
C ILE A 97 5.18 -10.17 -10.35
N SER A 98 5.99 -9.68 -11.28
CA SER A 98 7.13 -10.42 -11.82
C SER A 98 8.21 -10.61 -10.76
N TRP A 99 8.45 -9.61 -9.90
CA TRP A 99 9.33 -9.70 -8.74
C TRP A 99 8.83 -10.73 -7.73
N PHE A 100 7.54 -10.72 -7.37
CA PHE A 100 6.96 -11.70 -6.44
C PHE A 100 7.16 -13.14 -6.92
N LYS A 101 6.95 -13.41 -8.21
CA LYS A 101 7.18 -14.75 -8.79
C LYS A 101 8.63 -15.20 -8.64
N ARG A 102 9.60 -14.30 -8.87
CA ARG A 102 11.04 -14.61 -8.71
C ARG A 102 11.39 -14.87 -7.25
N GLU A 103 10.92 -14.03 -6.34
CA GLU A 103 11.20 -14.20 -4.91
C GLU A 103 10.52 -15.47 -4.36
N ALA A 104 9.28 -15.75 -4.73
CA ALA A 104 8.61 -16.98 -4.33
C ALA A 104 9.40 -18.23 -4.76
N ASN A 105 9.90 -18.26 -5.99
CA ASN A 105 10.77 -19.34 -6.47
C ASN A 105 12.06 -19.45 -5.64
N LYS A 106 12.73 -18.33 -5.37
CA LYS A 106 13.95 -18.28 -4.55
C LYS A 106 13.73 -18.81 -3.14
N TRP A 107 12.56 -18.54 -2.55
CA TRP A 107 12.21 -18.94 -1.19
C TRP A 107 11.46 -20.29 -1.10
N GLY A 108 11.25 -20.96 -2.24
CA GLY A 108 10.56 -22.26 -2.32
C GLY A 108 9.09 -22.20 -1.96
N ILE A 109 8.38 -21.13 -2.35
CA ILE A 109 6.96 -20.92 -2.09
C ILE A 109 6.15 -21.24 -3.34
N SER A 110 5.23 -22.20 -3.25
CA SER A 110 4.26 -22.50 -4.31
C SER A 110 3.10 -21.50 -4.25
N LEU A 111 3.14 -20.44 -5.06
CA LEU A 111 2.13 -19.38 -5.07
C LEU A 111 0.71 -19.88 -5.42
N SER A 112 0.59 -21.00 -6.15
CA SER A 112 -0.70 -21.63 -6.50
C SER A 112 -1.37 -22.34 -5.33
N GLU A 113 -0.62 -22.69 -4.29
CA GLU A 113 -1.11 -23.41 -3.11
C GLU A 113 -1.38 -22.49 -1.91
N VAL A 114 -1.10 -21.19 -2.06
CA VAL A 114 -1.29 -20.22 -0.97
C VAL A 114 -2.79 -20.03 -0.73
N ILE A 115 -3.22 -20.37 0.49
CA ILE A 115 -4.58 -20.12 0.94
C ILE A 115 -4.65 -18.70 1.51
N PRO A 116 -5.57 -17.83 1.04
CA PRO A 116 -5.73 -16.50 1.61
C PRO A 116 -6.22 -16.59 3.05
N GLN A 117 -5.54 -15.90 3.96
CA GLN A 117 -5.94 -15.81 5.36
C GLN A 117 -7.08 -14.80 5.55
N ASN A 118 -7.78 -14.86 6.69
CA ASN A 118 -8.94 -14.00 6.95
C ASN A 118 -8.64 -12.50 6.82
N ALA A 119 -7.47 -12.04 7.29
CA ALA A 119 -7.08 -10.65 7.13
C ALA A 119 -6.96 -10.24 5.66
N ASN A 120 -6.45 -11.13 4.80
CA ASN A 120 -6.32 -10.92 3.36
C ASN A 120 -7.69 -10.93 2.67
N LYS A 121 -8.52 -11.91 2.98
CA LYS A 121 -9.92 -12.01 2.49
C LYS A 121 -10.79 -10.82 2.86
N ASN A 122 -10.54 -10.19 4.01
CA ASN A 122 -11.29 -9.02 4.44
C ASN A 122 -10.75 -7.72 3.84
N TYR A 123 -9.54 -7.73 3.28
CA TYR A 123 -8.93 -6.58 2.63
C TYR A 123 -9.32 -6.53 1.15
N CYS A 124 -9.16 -7.66 0.45
CA CYS A 124 -9.50 -7.82 -0.96
C CYS A 124 -11.02 -7.90 -1.17
#